data_AF-U3CEE3-F1
#
_entry.id   AF-U3CEE3-F1
#
_cell.length_a   1.000
_cell.length_b   1.000
_cell.length_c   1.000
_cell.angle_alpha   90.00
_cell.angle_beta   90.00
_cell.angle_gamma   90.00
#
_symmetry.space_group_name_H-M   'P 1'
#
loop_
_entity.id
_entity.type
_entity.pdbx_description
1 polymer ?
#
loop_
_entity_poly.entity_id
_entity_poly.type
_entity_poly.pdbx_seq_one_letter_code
_entity_poly.pdbx_strand_id
1 'polypeptide(L)'
;MVSPLAKLRQQALAKQHKQATPEKGKVANPNSLHLLLAELESDLKVLSGFNRTDEKINHKRDVLVPKYRQAVEEYLAGEEQFDNPLFTQMVIWLFDIEELDTAIQWCDIAIARGLDTPERFKRDFATFCADEVLSWSERMAEKGQSIEPYFSQVFEKVTNDWTINEKPTAKWLKFAGLHLLRNEKGKPHAASIGDIDTLQTSRALLQEAHEQYAAIGVGTMLDNIDQRIRALESGDNL
;
A
#
# COMPACT_ATOMS: atom_id res chain seq x y z
N MET A 1 -36.24 47.99 -37.06
CA MET A 1 -35.46 48.74 -36.06
C MET A 1 -35.95 48.32 -34.67
N VAL A 2 -35.16 47.55 -33.94
CA VAL A 2 -35.57 47.01 -32.63
C VAL A 2 -35.36 48.09 -31.57
N SER A 3 -36.41 48.36 -30.77
CA SER A 3 -36.47 49.42 -29.75
C SER A 3 -35.28 49.38 -28.77
N PRO A 4 -34.71 50.53 -28.37
CA PRO A 4 -33.63 50.64 -27.38
C PRO A 4 -33.93 49.92 -26.06
N LEU A 5 -35.22 49.82 -25.69
CA LEU A 5 -35.68 49.16 -24.46
C LEU A 5 -35.49 47.64 -24.48
N ALA A 6 -35.61 47.01 -25.67
CA ALA A 6 -35.46 45.56 -25.81
C ALA A 6 -33.99 45.12 -25.66
N LYS A 7 -33.05 45.94 -26.14
CA LYS A 7 -31.60 45.72 -25.95
C LYS A 7 -31.18 45.82 -24.48
N LEU A 8 -31.72 46.81 -23.76
CA LEU A 8 -31.46 46.98 -22.32
C LEU A 8 -31.98 45.80 -21.49
N ARG A 9 -33.18 45.28 -21.83
CA ARG A 9 -33.76 44.11 -21.16
C ARG A 9 -32.97 42.83 -21.45
N GLN A 10 -32.50 42.63 -22.68
CA GLN A 10 -31.61 41.51 -23.02
C GLN A 10 -30.24 41.61 -22.34
N GLN A 11 -29.68 42.82 -22.19
CA GLN A 11 -28.43 43.02 -21.46
C GLN A 11 -28.58 42.80 -19.95
N ALA A 12 -29.73 43.13 -19.36
CA ALA A 12 -30.02 42.84 -17.95
C ALA A 12 -30.16 41.33 -17.68
N LEU A 13 -30.84 40.59 -18.58
CA LEU A 13 -30.99 39.14 -18.48
C LEU A 13 -29.67 38.38 -18.72
N ALA A 14 -28.79 38.89 -19.59
CA ALA A 14 -27.46 38.33 -19.84
C ALA A 14 -26.47 38.60 -18.70
N LYS A 15 -26.67 39.67 -17.92
CA LYS A 15 -25.88 39.95 -16.70
C LYS A 15 -26.32 39.10 -15.51
N GLN A 16 -27.59 38.69 -15.43
CA GLN A 16 -28.08 37.79 -14.38
C GLN A 16 -27.66 36.32 -14.58
N HIS A 17 -27.38 35.88 -15.81
CA HIS A 17 -26.91 34.51 -16.08
C HIS A 17 -25.38 34.30 -16.01
N LYS A 18 -24.60 35.35 -15.72
CA LYS A 18 -23.12 35.27 -15.63
C LYS A 18 -22.57 35.23 -14.19
N GLN A 19 -23.42 35.06 -13.19
CA GLN A 19 -23.00 34.88 -11.79
C GLN A 19 -23.73 33.71 -11.16
N ALA A 20 -23.30 32.49 -11.51
CA ALA A 20 -23.45 31.28 -10.70
C ALA A 20 -22.65 30.15 -11.35
N THR A 21 -21.34 30.35 -11.48
CA THR A 21 -20.42 29.20 -11.48
C THR A 21 -20.10 28.99 -10.01
N PRO A 22 -20.49 27.87 -9.36
CA PRO A 22 -20.01 27.62 -8.03
C PRO A 22 -18.51 27.34 -8.19
N GLU A 23 -17.69 28.26 -7.72
CA GLU A 23 -16.30 27.99 -7.39
C GLU A 23 -16.31 26.78 -6.45
N LYS A 24 -15.84 25.64 -6.95
CA LYS A 24 -15.50 24.47 -6.12
C LYS A 24 -14.25 24.85 -5.34
N GLY A 25 -14.45 25.50 -4.22
CA GLY A 25 -13.39 25.91 -3.33
C GLY A 25 -13.99 26.42 -2.03
N LYS A 26 -13.67 25.72 -0.94
CA LYS A 26 -14.02 25.99 0.46
C LYS A 26 -15.37 25.46 0.92
N VAL A 27 -15.36 24.19 1.33
CA VAL A 27 -15.93 23.84 2.63
C VAL A 27 -15.23 22.62 3.22
N ALA A 28 -14.15 22.83 3.96
CA ALA A 28 -13.93 22.02 5.15
C ALA A 28 -15.01 22.44 6.17
N ASN A 29 -16.26 22.04 5.91
CA ASN A 29 -17.35 22.26 6.85
C ASN A 29 -17.32 21.08 7.83
N PRO A 30 -17.24 21.27 9.14
CA PRO A 30 -17.36 20.17 10.11
C PRO A 30 -18.69 19.42 9.96
N ASN A 31 -19.74 20.09 9.46
CA ASN A 31 -21.01 19.48 9.06
C ASN A 31 -20.87 18.48 7.89
N SER A 32 -19.87 18.68 7.01
CA SER A 32 -19.58 17.80 5.88
C SER A 32 -18.86 16.53 6.33
N LEU A 33 -17.89 16.63 7.24
CA LEU A 33 -17.17 15.45 7.74
C LEU A 33 -18.08 14.52 8.55
N HIS A 34 -18.92 15.07 9.45
CA HIS A 34 -19.87 14.26 10.21
C HIS A 34 -20.84 13.48 9.30
N LEU A 35 -21.28 14.10 8.20
CA LEU A 35 -22.10 13.42 7.20
C LEU A 35 -21.33 12.27 6.53
N LEU A 36 -20.10 12.51 6.10
CA LEU A 36 -19.26 11.47 5.49
C LEU A 36 -18.97 10.31 6.45
N LEU A 37 -18.80 10.58 7.75
CA LEU A 37 -18.60 9.53 8.76
C LEU A 37 -19.88 8.71 8.99
N ALA A 38 -21.06 9.34 9.03
CA ALA A 38 -22.33 8.63 9.11
C ALA A 38 -22.60 7.75 7.87
N GLU A 39 -22.24 8.25 6.69
CA GLU A 39 -22.25 7.46 5.46
C GLU A 39 -21.25 6.31 5.52
N LEU A 40 -20.04 6.55 6.04
CA LEU A 40 -19.00 5.52 6.17
C LEU A 40 -19.47 4.37 7.04
N GLU A 41 -20.14 4.65 8.16
CA GLU A 41 -20.74 3.62 9.01
C GLU A 41 -21.78 2.77 8.27
N SER A 42 -22.59 3.40 7.42
CA SER A 42 -23.59 2.71 6.60
C SER A 42 -22.92 1.84 5.54
N ASP A 43 -21.90 2.36 4.87
CA ASP A 43 -21.14 1.64 3.85
C ASP A 43 -20.32 0.47 4.44
N LEU A 44 -19.81 0.62 5.66
CA LEU A 44 -19.18 -0.48 6.40
C LEU A 44 -20.17 -1.61 6.71
N LYS A 45 -21.43 -1.29 7.03
CA LYS A 45 -22.50 -2.31 7.20
C LYS A 45 -22.81 -3.00 5.88
N VAL A 46 -22.91 -2.26 4.78
CA VAL A 46 -23.08 -2.84 3.43
C VAL A 46 -21.92 -3.80 3.11
N LEU A 47 -20.68 -3.37 3.35
CA LEU A 47 -19.48 -4.20 3.17
C LEU A 47 -19.47 -5.47 4.02
N SER A 48 -20.09 -5.45 5.21
CA SER A 48 -20.21 -6.64 6.07
C SER A 48 -21.23 -7.66 5.55
N GLY A 49 -22.16 -7.22 4.69
CA GLY A 49 -23.20 -8.08 4.10
C GLY A 49 -22.74 -8.87 2.86
N PHE A 50 -21.59 -8.55 2.27
CA PHE A 50 -21.05 -9.32 1.15
C PHE A 50 -20.50 -10.67 1.62
N ASN A 51 -20.96 -11.76 0.99
CA ASN A 51 -20.45 -13.10 1.25
C ASN A 51 -19.11 -13.38 0.54
N ARG A 52 -18.94 -12.80 -0.65
CA ARG A 52 -17.78 -13.04 -1.51
C ARG A 52 -16.75 -11.92 -1.39
N THR A 53 -15.49 -12.31 -1.15
CA THR A 53 -14.38 -11.36 -1.02
C THR A 53 -14.16 -10.55 -2.30
N ASP A 54 -14.27 -11.16 -3.48
CA ASP A 54 -14.07 -10.48 -4.76
C ASP A 54 -15.16 -9.44 -5.04
N GLU A 55 -16.42 -9.75 -4.75
CA GLU A 55 -17.52 -8.78 -4.84
C GLU A 55 -17.32 -7.61 -3.88
N LYS A 56 -16.83 -7.88 -2.67
CA LYS A 56 -16.50 -6.86 -1.67
C LYS A 56 -15.36 -5.95 -2.14
N ILE A 57 -14.31 -6.51 -2.74
CA ILE A 57 -13.17 -5.76 -3.30
C ILE A 57 -13.64 -4.90 -4.48
N ASN A 58 -14.44 -5.44 -5.40
CA ASN A 58 -14.99 -4.69 -6.52
C ASN A 58 -15.87 -3.54 -6.04
N HIS A 59 -16.70 -3.76 -5.02
CA HIS A 59 -17.52 -2.68 -4.44
C HIS A 59 -16.66 -1.57 -3.82
N LYS A 60 -15.57 -1.91 -3.12
CA LYS A 60 -14.61 -0.90 -2.63
C LYS A 60 -14.03 -0.11 -3.80
N ARG A 61 -13.57 -0.78 -4.85
CA ARG A 61 -12.91 -0.17 -6.03
C ARG A 61 -13.82 0.74 -6.83
N ASP A 62 -15.03 0.27 -7.13
CA ASP A 62 -15.90 0.91 -8.12
C ASP A 62 -16.85 1.93 -7.50
N VAL A 63 -17.16 1.81 -6.20
CA VAL A 63 -18.16 2.63 -5.52
C VAL A 63 -17.55 3.44 -4.38
N LEU A 64 -16.94 2.78 -3.39
CA LEU A 64 -16.58 3.44 -2.13
C LEU A 64 -15.34 4.32 -2.26
N VAL A 65 -14.26 3.81 -2.88
CA VAL A 65 -13.03 4.58 -3.08
C VAL A 65 -13.33 5.85 -3.91
N PRO A 66 -14.01 5.80 -5.07
CA PRO A 66 -14.37 7.00 -5.81
C PRO A 66 -15.25 7.99 -5.04
N LYS A 67 -16.21 7.49 -4.24
CA LYS A 67 -17.11 8.31 -3.42
C LYS A 67 -16.35 9.20 -2.44
N TYR A 68 -15.34 8.64 -1.77
CA TYR A 68 -14.66 9.31 -0.66
C TYR A 68 -13.30 9.92 -1.02
N ARG A 69 -12.72 9.57 -2.17
CA ARG A 69 -11.38 10.01 -2.59
C ARG A 69 -11.19 11.52 -2.51
N GLN A 70 -12.10 12.30 -3.11
CA GLN A 70 -11.98 13.76 -3.14
C GLN A 70 -11.91 14.35 -1.71
N ALA A 71 -12.76 13.88 -0.79
CA ALA A 71 -12.78 14.38 0.58
C ALA A 71 -11.49 14.05 1.34
N VAL A 72 -10.91 12.88 1.09
CA VAL A 72 -9.63 12.47 1.68
C VAL A 72 -8.47 13.30 1.10
N GLU A 73 -8.44 13.53 -0.21
CA GLU A 73 -7.44 14.38 -0.85
C GLU A 73 -7.51 15.83 -0.37
N GLU A 74 -8.71 16.38 -0.20
CA GLU A 74 -8.92 17.71 0.40
C GLU A 74 -8.42 17.78 1.86
N TYR A 75 -8.67 16.72 2.65
CA TYR A 75 -8.14 16.60 4.01
C TYR A 75 -6.60 16.53 4.02
N LEU A 76 -5.99 15.79 3.08
CA LEU A 76 -4.54 15.66 2.98
C LEU A 76 -3.85 16.95 2.50
N ALA A 77 -4.52 17.73 1.65
CA ALA A 77 -4.04 19.02 1.15
C ALA A 77 -4.24 20.17 2.14
N GLY A 78 -5.11 19.99 3.14
CA GLY A 78 -5.37 20.97 4.19
C GLY A 78 -4.22 21.08 5.21
N GLU A 79 -4.19 22.21 5.93
CA GLU A 79 -3.26 22.43 7.03
C GLU A 79 -3.73 21.79 8.35
N GLU A 80 -5.03 21.48 8.46
CA GLU A 80 -5.60 20.89 9.66
C GLU A 80 -5.15 19.43 9.81
N GLN A 81 -4.49 19.15 10.93
CA GLN A 81 -4.10 17.81 11.33
C GLN A 81 -4.98 17.37 12.49
N PHE A 82 -5.84 16.41 12.21
CA PHE A 82 -6.69 15.74 13.20
C PHE A 82 -6.88 14.28 12.80
N ASP A 83 -7.21 13.44 13.77
CA ASP A 83 -7.49 12.02 13.53
C ASP A 83 -8.74 11.88 12.67
N ASN A 84 -8.56 11.47 11.42
CA ASN A 84 -9.64 11.36 10.45
C ASN A 84 -9.94 9.86 10.17
N PRO A 85 -11.03 9.30 10.75
CA PRO A 85 -11.40 7.90 10.54
C PRO A 85 -11.67 7.55 9.08
N LEU A 86 -12.12 8.52 8.27
CA LEU A 86 -12.34 8.30 6.85
C LEU A 86 -11.01 8.07 6.12
N PHE A 87 -9.99 8.87 6.44
CA PHE A 87 -8.64 8.70 5.88
C PHE A 87 -8.04 7.36 6.27
N THR A 88 -8.02 7.01 7.55
CA THR A 88 -7.43 5.75 8.02
C THR A 88 -8.15 4.54 7.42
N GLN A 89 -9.48 4.61 7.28
CA GLN A 89 -10.26 3.57 6.61
C GLN A 89 -9.96 3.49 5.10
N MET A 90 -9.72 4.62 4.45
CA MET A 90 -9.39 4.67 3.04
C MET A 90 -8.04 4.02 2.74
N VAL A 91 -7.02 4.23 3.59
CA VAL A 91 -5.72 3.55 3.45
C VAL A 91 -5.90 2.03 3.41
N ILE A 92 -6.69 1.46 4.31
CA ILE A 92 -7.00 0.03 4.32
C ILE A 92 -7.63 -0.42 2.99
N TRP A 93 -8.61 0.34 2.49
CA TRP A 93 -9.29 -0.02 1.24
C TRP A 93 -8.38 0.06 0.03
N LEU A 94 -7.41 0.97 -0.01
CA LEU A 94 -6.43 1.04 -1.10
C LEU A 94 -5.56 -0.23 -1.17
N PHE A 95 -5.16 -0.79 -0.02
CA PHE A 95 -4.50 -2.10 0.01
C PHE A 95 -5.43 -3.23 -0.44
N ASP A 96 -6.68 -3.23 0.02
CA ASP A 96 -7.67 -4.25 -0.38
C ASP A 96 -7.89 -4.31 -1.90
N ILE A 97 -7.84 -3.17 -2.59
CA ILE A 97 -8.02 -3.08 -4.05
C ILE A 97 -6.70 -3.12 -4.83
N GLU A 98 -5.58 -3.25 -4.14
CA GLU A 98 -4.20 -3.26 -4.67
C GLU A 98 -3.81 -1.98 -5.44
N GLU A 99 -4.29 -0.81 -5.01
CA GLU A 99 -3.80 0.49 -5.51
C GLU A 99 -2.56 0.92 -4.72
N LEU A 100 -1.48 0.16 -4.87
CA LEU A 100 -0.32 0.18 -3.97
C LEU A 100 0.46 1.50 -3.98
N ASP A 101 0.62 2.17 -5.12
CA ASP A 101 1.27 3.48 -5.22
C ASP A 101 0.67 4.46 -4.18
N THR A 102 -0.64 4.68 -4.26
CA THR A 102 -1.38 5.56 -3.36
C THR A 102 -1.43 5.00 -1.94
N ALA A 103 -1.64 3.67 -1.80
CA ALA A 103 -1.75 3.02 -0.49
C ALA A 103 -0.50 3.21 0.36
N ILE A 104 0.69 2.99 -0.23
CA ILE A 104 1.99 3.14 0.45
C ILE A 104 2.23 4.62 0.78
N GLN A 105 1.99 5.53 -0.17
CA GLN A 105 2.14 6.96 0.06
C GLN A 105 1.26 7.46 1.22
N TRP A 106 0.00 7.04 1.25
CA TRP A 106 -0.92 7.46 2.30
C TRP A 106 -0.63 6.77 3.63
N CYS A 107 -0.10 5.55 3.60
CA CYS A 107 0.39 4.88 4.80
C CYS A 107 1.58 5.64 5.41
N ASP A 108 2.54 6.11 4.61
CA ASP A 108 3.64 6.95 5.09
C ASP A 108 3.12 8.22 5.79
N ILE A 109 2.09 8.86 5.23
CA ILE A 109 1.47 10.04 5.85
C ILE A 109 0.81 9.67 7.18
N ALA A 110 0.11 8.54 7.24
CA ALA A 110 -0.53 8.08 8.47
C ALA A 110 0.49 7.80 9.58
N ILE A 111 1.61 7.14 9.24
CA ILE A 111 2.71 6.85 10.15
C ILE A 111 3.37 8.15 10.63
N ALA A 112 3.69 9.08 9.72
CA ALA A 112 4.33 10.35 10.05
C ALA A 112 3.47 11.24 10.96
N ARG A 113 2.13 11.14 10.84
CA ARG A 113 1.17 11.85 11.70
C ARG A 113 0.86 11.09 13.01
N GLY A 114 1.39 9.89 13.21
CA GLY A 114 1.12 9.07 14.40
C GLY A 114 -0.33 8.59 14.48
N LEU A 115 -1.00 8.40 13.33
CA LEU A 115 -2.38 7.93 13.30
C LEU A 115 -2.45 6.42 13.55
N ASP A 116 -3.50 5.99 14.22
CA ASP A 116 -3.80 4.58 14.41
C ASP A 116 -4.61 4.00 13.25
N THR A 117 -4.40 2.71 12.97
CA THR A 117 -5.31 1.95 12.10
C THR A 117 -6.72 1.93 12.68
N PRO A 118 -7.77 1.73 11.87
CA PRO A 118 -9.14 1.63 12.38
C PRO A 118 -9.27 0.60 13.51
N GLU A 119 -10.10 0.87 14.53
CA GLU A 119 -10.20 0.12 15.81
C GLU A 119 -10.26 -1.41 15.69
N ARG A 120 -10.83 -1.95 14.61
CA ARG A 120 -10.89 -3.40 14.36
C ARG A 120 -9.53 -4.06 14.04
N PHE A 121 -8.53 -3.26 13.69
CA PHE A 121 -7.18 -3.72 13.39
C PHE A 121 -6.33 -3.69 14.67
N LYS A 122 -5.52 -4.73 14.87
CA LYS A 122 -4.70 -4.90 16.06
C LYS A 122 -3.24 -4.45 15.89
N ARG A 123 -2.88 -3.99 14.69
CA ARG A 123 -1.50 -3.70 14.29
C ARG A 123 -1.45 -2.25 13.84
N ASP A 124 -0.34 -1.58 14.09
CA ASP A 124 -0.07 -0.23 13.59
C ASP A 124 0.06 -0.21 12.06
N PHE A 125 0.06 1.00 11.47
CA PHE A 125 0.13 1.18 10.02
C PHE A 125 1.43 0.64 9.39
N ALA A 126 2.58 0.76 10.06
CA ALA A 126 3.85 0.28 9.53
C ALA A 126 3.82 -1.26 9.40
N THR A 127 3.43 -1.94 10.48
CA THR A 127 3.27 -3.40 10.48
C THR A 127 2.18 -3.85 9.50
N PHE A 128 1.07 -3.11 9.40
CA PHE A 128 -0.01 -3.41 8.45
C PHE A 128 0.47 -3.31 7.01
N CYS A 129 1.07 -2.19 6.60
CA CYS A 129 1.60 -2.01 5.25
C CYS A 129 2.67 -3.05 4.92
N ALA A 130 3.58 -3.32 5.86
CA ALA A 130 4.62 -4.33 5.67
C ALA A 130 4.02 -5.72 5.41
N ASP A 131 2.98 -6.13 6.13
CA ASP A 131 2.32 -7.43 5.90
C ASP A 131 1.57 -7.47 4.56
N GLU A 132 0.84 -6.41 4.20
CA GLU A 132 0.06 -6.35 2.95
C GLU A 132 0.96 -6.37 1.70
N VAL A 133 2.02 -5.54 1.68
CA VAL A 133 2.95 -5.49 0.54
C VAL A 133 3.78 -6.77 0.44
N LEU A 134 4.18 -7.39 1.57
CA LEU A 134 4.85 -8.69 1.52
C LEU A 134 3.93 -9.77 0.97
N SER A 135 2.67 -9.82 1.44
CA SER A 135 1.70 -10.79 0.92
C SER A 135 1.45 -10.61 -0.57
N TRP A 136 1.34 -9.36 -1.05
CA TRP A 136 1.25 -9.07 -2.48
C TRP A 136 2.51 -9.54 -3.22
N SER A 137 3.70 -9.24 -2.71
CA SER A 137 4.98 -9.62 -3.32
C SER A 137 5.11 -11.15 -3.45
N GLU A 138 4.70 -11.90 -2.43
CA GLU A 138 4.68 -13.35 -2.46
C GLU A 138 3.78 -13.88 -3.59
N ARG A 139 2.54 -13.38 -3.68
CA ARG A 139 1.59 -13.79 -4.74
C ARG A 139 2.09 -13.46 -6.14
N MET A 140 2.72 -12.31 -6.33
CA MET A 140 3.23 -11.87 -7.63
C MET A 140 4.46 -12.70 -8.04
N ALA A 141 5.39 -12.93 -7.12
CA ALA A 141 6.57 -13.74 -7.37
C ALA A 141 6.24 -15.20 -7.66
N GLU A 142 5.22 -15.78 -7.01
CA GLU A 142 4.71 -17.13 -7.33
C GLU A 142 4.16 -17.24 -8.77
N LYS A 143 3.61 -16.15 -9.30
CA LYS A 143 3.13 -16.06 -10.69
C LYS A 143 4.24 -15.68 -11.69
N GLY A 144 5.49 -15.52 -11.22
CA GLY A 144 6.60 -15.04 -12.07
C GLY A 144 6.44 -13.58 -12.52
N GLN A 145 5.61 -12.80 -11.84
CA GLN A 145 5.41 -11.39 -12.11
C GLN A 145 6.41 -10.55 -11.30
N SER A 146 6.69 -9.34 -11.80
CA SER A 146 7.52 -8.38 -11.07
C SER A 146 6.86 -7.99 -9.75
N ILE A 147 7.69 -7.88 -8.70
CA ILE A 147 7.31 -7.34 -7.39
C ILE A 147 7.73 -5.87 -7.23
N GLU A 148 8.42 -5.32 -8.23
CA GLU A 148 8.90 -3.94 -8.21
C GLU A 148 7.88 -2.96 -8.79
N PRO A 149 7.86 -1.70 -8.30
CA PRO A 149 8.82 -1.09 -7.34
C PRO A 149 8.47 -1.27 -5.86
N TYR A 150 7.27 -1.79 -5.55
CA TYR A 150 6.71 -1.75 -4.21
C TYR A 150 7.50 -2.57 -3.20
N PHE A 151 8.05 -3.71 -3.64
CA PHE A 151 8.87 -4.53 -2.77
C PHE A 151 10.11 -3.76 -2.30
N SER A 152 10.92 -3.23 -3.21
CA SER A 152 12.14 -2.49 -2.83
C SER A 152 11.81 -1.25 -1.99
N GLN A 153 10.77 -0.49 -2.35
CA GLN A 153 10.35 0.70 -1.61
C GLN A 153 9.99 0.37 -0.15
N VAL A 154 9.21 -0.68 0.09
CA VAL A 154 8.79 -1.04 1.45
C VAL A 154 9.88 -1.80 2.19
N PHE A 155 10.73 -2.56 1.49
CA PHE A 155 11.87 -3.23 2.12
C PHE A 155 12.85 -2.23 2.72
N GLU A 156 13.15 -1.12 2.04
CA GLU A 156 13.97 -0.03 2.57
C GLU A 156 13.37 0.54 3.86
N LYS A 157 12.05 0.77 3.87
CA LYS A 157 11.33 1.29 5.05
C LYS A 157 11.35 0.30 6.21
N VAL A 158 11.06 -0.97 5.95
CA VAL A 158 11.05 -2.04 6.98
C VAL A 158 12.42 -2.22 7.62
N THR A 159 13.50 -2.04 6.86
CA THR A 159 14.88 -2.27 7.34
C THR A 159 15.51 -1.03 7.97
N ASN A 160 15.13 0.19 7.57
CA ASN A 160 15.81 1.42 7.98
C ASN A 160 14.94 2.44 8.71
N ASP A 161 13.63 2.50 8.45
CA ASP A 161 12.77 3.61 8.88
C ASP A 161 11.73 3.20 9.92
N TRP A 162 11.04 2.09 9.68
CA TRP A 162 9.88 1.66 10.46
C TRP A 162 10.29 0.81 11.66
N THR A 163 9.72 1.12 12.82
CA THR A 163 9.87 0.28 14.01
C THR A 163 8.87 -0.87 13.97
N ILE A 164 9.29 -2.00 13.41
CA ILE A 164 8.48 -3.22 13.30
C ILE A 164 9.11 -4.32 14.14
N ASN A 165 8.26 -5.14 14.76
CA ASN A 165 8.71 -6.30 15.54
C ASN A 165 9.57 -7.27 14.71
N GLU A 166 10.40 -8.03 15.39
CA GLU A 166 11.46 -8.83 14.81
C GLU A 166 10.91 -9.92 13.88
N LYS A 167 9.75 -10.50 14.21
CA LYS A 167 9.14 -11.57 13.40
C LYS A 167 8.68 -11.10 12.01
N PRO A 168 7.88 -10.02 11.85
CA PRO A 168 7.60 -9.46 10.53
C PRO A 168 8.86 -9.05 9.76
N THR A 169 9.83 -8.39 10.41
CA THR A 169 11.11 -7.99 9.78
C THR A 169 11.87 -9.21 9.24
N ALA A 170 11.94 -10.30 10.03
CA ALA A 170 12.53 -11.56 9.60
C ALA A 170 11.84 -12.18 8.38
N LYS A 171 10.52 -12.01 8.22
CA LYS A 171 9.81 -12.51 7.01
C LYS A 171 10.23 -11.73 5.77
N TRP A 172 10.38 -10.42 5.87
CA TRP A 172 10.86 -9.57 4.76
C TRP A 172 12.27 -9.96 4.32
N LEU A 173 13.20 -10.05 5.28
CA LEU A 173 14.59 -10.48 5.03
C LEU A 173 14.64 -11.89 4.42
N LYS A 174 13.83 -12.82 4.94
CA LYS A 174 13.69 -14.17 4.37
C LYS A 174 13.22 -14.13 2.92
N PHE A 175 12.15 -13.37 2.64
CA PHE A 175 11.62 -13.31 1.28
C PHE A 175 12.64 -12.67 0.33
N ALA A 176 13.29 -11.57 0.71
CA ALA A 176 14.35 -10.92 -0.06
C ALA A 176 15.48 -11.91 -0.41
N GLY A 177 16.03 -12.60 0.59
CA GLY A 177 17.11 -13.56 0.40
C GLY A 177 16.70 -14.74 -0.49
N LEU A 178 15.49 -15.29 -0.31
CA LEU A 178 14.99 -16.38 -1.15
C LEU A 178 14.65 -15.94 -2.57
N HIS A 179 14.22 -14.69 -2.76
CA HIS A 179 13.87 -14.15 -4.07
C HIS A 179 15.10 -14.10 -5.00
N LEU A 180 16.27 -13.75 -4.47
CA LEU A 180 17.55 -13.76 -5.20
C LEU A 180 17.96 -15.15 -5.72
N LEU A 181 17.44 -16.22 -5.12
CA LEU A 181 17.79 -17.60 -5.47
C LEU A 181 16.77 -18.28 -6.38
N ARG A 182 15.79 -17.56 -6.92
CA ARG A 182 14.74 -18.17 -7.73
C ARG A 182 15.29 -18.67 -9.07
N ASN A 183 14.99 -19.94 -9.38
CA ASN A 183 15.29 -20.54 -10.67
C ASN A 183 14.20 -20.24 -11.72
N GLU A 184 14.34 -20.80 -12.93
CA GLU A 184 13.37 -20.67 -14.03
C GLU A 184 11.95 -21.14 -13.67
N LYS A 185 11.80 -22.02 -12.66
CA LYS A 185 10.51 -22.49 -12.15
C LYS A 185 9.96 -21.59 -11.03
N GLY A 186 10.60 -20.45 -10.78
CA GLY A 186 10.26 -19.51 -9.73
C GLY A 186 10.54 -20.01 -8.31
N LYS A 187 11.23 -21.14 -8.13
CA LYS A 187 11.49 -21.71 -6.79
C LYS A 187 12.89 -21.35 -6.31
N PRO A 188 13.08 -20.99 -5.02
CA PRO A 188 14.41 -20.80 -4.45
C PRO A 188 15.26 -22.06 -4.60
N HIS A 189 16.42 -21.94 -5.25
CA HIS A 189 17.31 -23.05 -5.51
C HIS A 189 18.76 -22.55 -5.62
N ALA A 190 19.51 -22.63 -4.52
CA ALA A 190 20.90 -22.15 -4.45
C ALA A 190 21.80 -22.79 -5.53
N ALA A 191 21.65 -24.09 -5.81
CA ALA A 191 22.50 -24.80 -6.76
C ALA A 191 22.39 -24.31 -8.21
N SER A 192 21.29 -23.65 -8.61
CA SER A 192 21.18 -23.05 -9.94
C SER A 192 21.86 -21.69 -10.06
N ILE A 193 22.32 -21.10 -8.96
CA ILE A 193 22.98 -19.79 -8.99
C ILE A 193 24.48 -20.01 -9.22
N GLY A 194 25.02 -19.36 -10.25
CA GLY A 194 26.45 -19.40 -10.61
C GLY A 194 27.24 -18.18 -10.14
N ASP A 195 26.55 -17.16 -9.63
CA ASP A 195 27.17 -15.92 -9.16
C ASP A 195 27.38 -15.95 -7.64
N ILE A 196 28.62 -15.80 -7.21
CA ILE A 196 29.01 -15.83 -5.79
C ILE A 196 28.46 -14.61 -5.05
N ASP A 197 28.46 -13.43 -5.67
CA ASP A 197 28.01 -12.19 -5.02
C ASP A 197 26.50 -12.25 -4.69
N THR A 198 25.70 -12.79 -5.61
CA THR A 198 24.27 -13.08 -5.38
C THR A 198 24.07 -14.07 -4.23
N LEU A 199 24.86 -15.14 -4.17
CA LEU A 199 24.80 -16.13 -3.09
C LEU A 199 25.17 -15.52 -1.73
N GLN A 200 26.22 -14.70 -1.68
CA GLN A 200 26.64 -14.02 -0.45
C GLN A 200 25.59 -13.00 0.02
N THR A 201 25.00 -12.24 -0.90
CA THR A 201 23.92 -11.28 -0.60
C THR A 201 22.70 -12.01 -0.04
N SER A 202 22.26 -13.09 -0.70
CA SER A 202 21.16 -13.93 -0.22
C SER A 202 21.45 -14.50 1.17
N ARG A 203 22.66 -15.04 1.37
CA ARG A 203 23.10 -15.58 2.66
C ARG A 203 23.03 -14.54 3.77
N ALA A 204 23.52 -13.33 3.55
CA ALA A 204 23.51 -12.26 4.53
C ALA A 204 22.07 -11.93 4.97
N LEU A 205 21.15 -11.77 4.02
CA LEU A 205 19.74 -11.52 4.29
C LEU A 205 19.08 -12.67 5.08
N LEU A 206 19.34 -13.92 4.70
CA LEU A 206 18.78 -15.08 5.41
C LEU A 206 19.37 -15.24 6.82
N GLN A 207 20.66 -14.93 6.98
CA GLN A 207 21.32 -14.95 8.29
C GLN A 207 20.72 -13.90 9.22
N GLU A 208 20.55 -12.67 8.74
CA GLU A 208 19.90 -11.60 9.49
C GLU A 208 18.44 -11.95 9.83
N ALA A 209 17.69 -12.55 8.89
CA ALA A 209 16.35 -13.05 9.17
C ALA A 209 16.33 -14.06 10.34
N HIS A 210 17.33 -14.95 10.41
CA HIS A 210 17.46 -15.93 11.48
C HIS A 210 17.81 -15.28 12.81
N GLU A 211 18.66 -14.25 12.82
CA GLU A 211 19.03 -13.50 14.01
C GLU A 211 17.84 -12.70 14.58
N GLN A 212 17.03 -12.10 13.71
CA GLN A 212 15.79 -11.44 14.09
C GLN A 212 14.77 -12.42 14.68
N TYR A 213 14.60 -13.59 14.06
CA TYR A 213 13.65 -14.60 14.54
C TYR A 213 14.12 -16.01 14.20
N ALA A 214 14.74 -16.70 15.17
CA ALA A 214 15.37 -18.01 14.95
C ALA A 214 14.40 -19.06 14.35
N ALA A 215 13.11 -19.00 14.70
CA ALA A 215 12.07 -19.89 14.19
C ALA A 215 11.55 -19.53 12.78
N ILE A 216 12.23 -18.64 12.03
CA ILE A 216 11.85 -18.25 10.67
C ILE A 216 12.09 -19.36 9.63
N GLY A 217 12.92 -20.36 9.96
CA GLY A 217 13.12 -21.57 9.16
C GLY A 217 13.91 -21.34 7.86
N VAL A 218 15.16 -20.91 7.98
CA VAL A 218 16.09 -20.67 6.85
C VAL A 218 17.39 -21.49 6.92
N GLY A 219 17.63 -22.23 8.00
CA GLY A 219 18.88 -22.97 8.24
C GLY A 219 19.29 -23.89 7.08
N THR A 220 18.36 -24.72 6.58
CA THR A 220 18.65 -25.60 5.43
C THR A 220 19.04 -24.83 4.18
N MET A 221 18.47 -23.66 3.93
CA MET A 221 18.84 -22.85 2.77
C MET A 221 20.22 -22.22 2.95
N LEU A 222 20.55 -21.75 4.16
CA LEU A 222 21.89 -21.26 4.49
C LEU A 222 22.96 -22.34 4.24
N ASP A 223 22.72 -23.57 4.70
CA ASP A 223 23.62 -24.71 4.45
C ASP A 223 23.81 -24.97 2.94
N ASN A 224 22.73 -24.92 2.17
CA ASN A 224 22.76 -25.12 0.72
C ASN A 224 23.55 -24.00 0.00
N ILE A 225 23.39 -22.76 0.44
CA ILE A 225 24.15 -21.61 -0.11
C ILE A 225 25.64 -21.79 0.20
N ASP A 226 26.00 -22.14 1.43
CA ASP A 226 27.40 -22.35 1.84
C ASP A 226 28.07 -23.47 1.05
N GLN A 227 27.35 -24.56 0.81
CA GLN A 227 27.83 -25.65 -0.05
C GLN A 227 28.04 -25.18 -1.49
N ARG A 228 27.13 -24.37 -2.04
CA ARG A 228 27.23 -23.86 -3.41
C ARG A 228 28.40 -22.89 -3.58
N ILE A 229 28.62 -21.98 -2.63
CA ILE A 229 29.75 -21.05 -2.64
C ILE A 229 31.07 -21.85 -2.69
N ARG A 230 31.24 -22.82 -1.79
CA ARG A 230 32.45 -23.68 -1.76
C ARG A 230 32.69 -24.41 -3.07
N ALA A 231 31.64 -24.93 -3.70
CA ALA A 231 31.72 -25.63 -4.98
C ALA A 231 32.18 -24.70 -6.13
N LEU A 232 31.67 -23.46 -6.15
CA LEU A 232 32.09 -22.46 -7.14
C LEU A 232 33.54 -21.99 -6.92
N GLU A 233 33.98 -21.88 -5.66
CA GLU A 233 35.35 -21.51 -5.31
C GLU A 233 36.37 -22.62 -5.61
N SER A 234 36.00 -23.90 -5.45
CA SER A 234 36.88 -25.04 -5.74
C SER A 234 36.94 -25.43 -7.21
N GLY A 235 36.01 -24.93 -8.03
CA GLY A 235 35.85 -25.33 -9.44
C GLY A 235 35.17 -26.69 -9.62
N ASP A 236 34.67 -27.31 -8.56
CA ASP A 236 33.89 -28.53 -8.60
C ASP A 236 32.43 -28.19 -8.96
N ASN A 237 32.00 -28.46 -10.19
CA ASN A 237 30.66 -28.18 -10.78
C ASN A 237 30.50 -26.84 -11.54
N LEU A 238 31.50 -26.46 -12.35
CA LEU A 238 31.26 -25.64 -13.56
C LEU A 238 30.62 -26.46 -14.68
#